data_AF-A0A7X4RTW4-F1
#
_entry.id   AF-A0A7X4RTW4-F1
#
_cell.length_a   1.000
_cell.length_b   1.000
_cell.length_c   1.000
_cell.angle_alpha   90.00
_cell.angle_beta   90.00
_cell.angle_gamma   90.00
#
_symmetry.space_group_name_H-M   'P 1'
#
loop_
_entity.id
_entity.type
_entity.pdbx_description
1 polymer ?
#
loop_
_entity_poly.entity_id
_entity_poly.type
_entity_poly.pdbx_seq_one_letter_code
_entity_poly.pdbx_strand_id
1 'polypeptide(L)'
;MSIWDSVNVTHRFSQLPSLFYTRVMPQPLDNVKWVAWNSKLAVQFGLPTTPNEELLQTLSGLEIPGHFDPLAMKYTGHQFGVYNPDLGDGRGLLLAEMTTLAGEVFDIHLKGAGLTPYSRMGDGRAVLRSTIREYLCSEAMAGLGIPTTRALAMIDSDTPVYRETVETGAMLVRLANTHIRFGHFEYLFYSNQIAELRLLADKVIEWYYPECQTAELPYVAMFQEIVTRTAHMVAHWQAVGFAHGVMNTDNMSILGQTFDYGPYGFLDDYDPTFICNHSDYQGRYRFDRQPRIALWNLSALAHALSPLIQRDDLEATLGLFETELNEEYSRLMRAKLGLWTREKGDSELFDELFTMLTANHTDYTRFLRQLSCLDRDGEQPVIDLVLNRDQAKQWMTLYQERCDSERVKGEPVSAFLRCEKMRQVNPKFILRNYLAQQAIEQAEQDDYSQIEQLMSVLAKPFDEHPNNEDLAKLPPEWGKHLEISCSS
;
A
#
# COMPACT_ATOMS: atom_id res chain seq x y z
N MET A 1 8.18 35.64 0.06
CA MET A 1 7.42 34.96 1.12
C MET A 1 7.55 33.49 0.80
N SER A 2 8.01 32.70 1.76
CA SER A 2 8.26 31.28 1.52
C SER A 2 6.94 30.58 1.22
N ILE A 3 6.93 29.60 0.33
CA ILE A 3 5.75 28.75 0.13
C ILE A 3 5.29 28.09 1.43
N TRP A 4 6.25 27.73 2.28
CA TRP A 4 6.00 27.07 3.54
C TRP A 4 5.39 27.99 4.60
N ASP A 5 5.47 29.32 4.44
CA ASP A 5 4.75 30.27 5.30
C ASP A 5 3.21 30.18 5.12
N SER A 6 2.75 29.57 4.02
CA SER A 6 1.33 29.37 3.71
C SER A 6 0.82 27.96 4.03
N VAL A 7 1.70 27.06 4.47
CA VAL A 7 1.38 25.68 4.83
C VAL A 7 1.43 25.53 6.34
N ASN A 8 0.45 24.83 6.93
CA ASN A 8 0.49 24.55 8.36
C ASN A 8 1.45 23.38 8.64
N VAL A 9 2.68 23.71 9.00
CA VAL A 9 3.75 22.76 9.33
C VAL A 9 3.85 22.55 10.86
N THR A 10 3.90 21.29 11.28
CA THR A 10 4.05 20.88 12.69
C THR A 10 5.11 19.79 12.83
N HIS A 11 5.39 19.34 14.05
CA HIS A 11 6.46 18.37 14.34
C HIS A 11 6.15 17.58 15.62
N ARG A 12 4.95 17.00 15.71
CA ARG A 12 4.48 16.31 16.94
C ARG A 12 5.40 15.16 17.33
N PHE A 13 5.89 14.38 16.35
CA PHE A 13 6.81 13.27 16.65
C PHE A 13 8.15 13.75 17.24
N SER A 14 8.67 14.91 16.82
CA SER A 14 9.94 15.43 17.35
C SER A 14 9.83 15.94 18.80
N GLN A 15 8.61 16.09 19.33
CA GLN A 15 8.37 16.41 20.74
C GLN A 15 8.43 15.17 21.65
N LEU A 16 8.51 13.96 21.09
CA LEU A 16 8.78 12.75 21.87
C LEU A 16 10.23 12.74 22.41
N PRO A 17 10.52 11.94 23.45
CA PRO A 17 11.88 11.77 23.95
C PRO A 17 12.87 11.34 22.84
N SER A 18 14.14 11.72 22.97
CA SER A 18 15.20 11.37 22.00
C SER A 18 15.44 9.87 21.84
N LEU A 19 14.85 9.02 22.66
CA LEU A 19 14.89 7.56 22.47
C LEU A 19 14.18 7.13 21.17
N PHE A 20 13.18 7.90 20.73
CA PHE A 20 12.34 7.58 19.57
C PHE A 20 13.01 7.89 18.23
N TYR A 21 14.04 8.74 18.21
CA TYR A 21 14.62 9.23 16.97
C TYR A 21 16.03 9.80 17.18
N THR A 22 16.75 10.00 16.08
CA THR A 22 17.94 10.86 16.05
C THR A 22 17.70 12.01 15.08
N ARG A 23 18.02 13.25 15.48
CA ARG A 23 18.02 14.40 14.57
C ARG A 23 19.13 14.25 13.55
N VAL A 24 18.79 14.30 12.28
CA VAL A 24 19.72 14.07 11.17
C VAL A 24 19.33 15.01 10.03
N MET A 25 20.27 15.79 9.54
CA MET A 25 20.05 16.61 8.35
C MET A 25 20.16 15.75 7.09
N PRO A 26 19.31 15.97 6.07
CA PRO A 26 19.46 15.28 4.81
C PRO A 26 20.81 15.60 4.16
N GLN A 27 21.33 14.63 3.43
CA GLN A 27 22.52 14.76 2.60
C GLN A 27 22.03 14.91 1.15
N PRO A 28 22.14 16.09 0.52
CA PRO A 28 21.63 16.29 -0.84
C PRO A 28 22.27 15.35 -1.85
N LEU A 29 21.64 15.24 -3.02
CA LEU A 29 22.20 14.65 -4.23
C LEU A 29 22.66 15.77 -5.17
N ASP A 30 23.47 15.44 -6.15
CA ASP A 30 24.04 16.36 -7.13
C ASP A 30 23.04 16.61 -8.27
N ASN A 31 22.90 17.87 -8.70
CA ASN A 31 22.09 18.26 -9.86
C ASN A 31 20.66 17.68 -9.87
N VAL A 32 19.95 17.82 -8.75
CA VAL A 32 18.59 17.29 -8.61
C VAL A 32 17.60 17.91 -9.60
N LYS A 33 16.66 17.09 -10.09
CA LYS A 33 15.59 17.50 -11.01
C LYS A 33 14.28 16.81 -10.70
N TRP A 34 13.17 17.47 -11.00
CA TRP A 34 11.84 16.86 -10.87
C TRP A 34 11.64 15.76 -11.89
N VAL A 35 11.16 14.60 -11.42
CA VAL A 35 10.62 13.55 -12.28
C VAL A 35 9.10 13.60 -12.31
N ALA A 36 8.49 13.73 -11.13
CA ALA A 36 7.03 13.75 -11.00
C ALA A 36 6.59 14.64 -9.84
N TRP A 37 5.46 15.31 -10.03
CA TRP A 37 4.77 16.11 -9.02
C TRP A 37 3.28 15.76 -8.99
N ASN A 38 2.80 15.31 -7.85
CA ASN A 38 1.40 14.94 -7.66
C ASN A 38 0.56 16.18 -7.36
N SER A 39 0.24 16.93 -8.43
CA SER A 39 -0.49 18.21 -8.35
C SER A 39 -1.84 18.08 -7.63
N LYS A 40 -2.56 16.97 -7.80
CA LYS A 40 -3.85 16.72 -7.14
C LYS A 40 -3.72 16.52 -5.64
N LEU A 41 -2.61 15.91 -5.19
CA LEU A 41 -2.31 15.75 -3.78
C LEU A 41 -1.77 17.06 -3.18
N ALA A 42 -0.88 17.73 -3.90
CA ALA A 42 -0.28 19.01 -3.50
C ALA A 42 -1.32 20.07 -3.11
N VAL A 43 -2.36 20.27 -3.95
CA VAL A 43 -3.39 21.28 -3.69
C VAL A 43 -4.20 21.01 -2.42
N GLN A 44 -4.24 19.76 -1.93
CA GLN A 44 -4.91 19.43 -0.66
C GLN A 44 -4.18 20.05 0.54
N PHE A 45 -2.90 20.36 0.40
CA PHE A 45 -2.06 21.00 1.43
C PHE A 45 -1.83 22.50 1.17
N GLY A 46 -2.51 23.08 0.17
CA GLY A 46 -2.29 24.46 -0.25
C GLY A 46 -1.02 24.67 -1.08
N LEU A 47 -0.36 23.59 -1.52
CA LEU A 47 0.79 23.65 -2.43
C LEU A 47 0.35 23.90 -3.88
N PRO A 48 1.21 24.49 -4.74
CA PRO A 48 0.87 24.82 -6.11
C PRO A 48 0.73 23.57 -6.98
N THR A 49 -0.04 23.71 -8.06
CA THR A 49 -0.22 22.65 -9.07
C THR A 49 1.07 22.34 -9.84
N THR A 50 1.99 23.30 -9.93
CA THR A 50 3.31 23.16 -10.56
C THR A 50 4.37 23.44 -9.50
N PRO A 51 5.34 22.55 -9.28
CA PRO A 51 6.37 22.77 -8.28
C PRO A 51 7.30 23.90 -8.72
N ASN A 52 7.84 24.65 -7.77
CA ASN A 52 8.82 25.70 -8.00
C ASN A 52 10.22 25.28 -7.48
N GLU A 53 11.20 26.15 -7.68
CA GLU A 53 12.57 25.93 -7.23
C GLU A 53 12.69 25.79 -5.70
N GLU A 54 11.93 26.59 -4.94
CA GLU A 54 11.92 26.53 -3.47
C GLU A 54 11.46 25.15 -2.95
N LEU A 55 10.44 24.57 -3.57
CA LEU A 55 9.97 23.22 -3.26
C LEU A 55 11.03 22.17 -3.61
N LEU A 56 11.73 22.33 -4.74
CA LEU A 56 12.78 21.39 -5.13
C LEU A 56 13.91 21.42 -4.12
N GLN A 57 14.36 22.61 -3.72
CA GLN A 57 15.42 22.79 -2.73
C GLN A 57 15.04 22.19 -1.37
N THR A 58 13.80 22.43 -0.92
CA THR A 58 13.32 21.89 0.35
C THR A 58 13.18 20.37 0.33
N LEU A 59 12.49 19.85 -0.69
CA LEU A 59 12.10 18.44 -0.76
C LEU A 59 13.22 17.53 -1.29
N SER A 60 14.33 18.08 -1.78
CA SER A 60 15.58 17.34 -2.04
C SER A 60 16.58 17.41 -0.89
N GLY A 61 16.26 18.20 0.15
CA GLY A 61 17.13 18.43 1.29
C GLY A 61 18.30 19.39 1.04
N LEU A 62 18.34 20.08 -0.11
CA LEU A 62 19.34 21.13 -0.41
C LEU A 62 19.27 22.30 0.58
N GLU A 63 18.05 22.73 0.91
CA GLU A 63 17.78 23.74 1.94
C GLU A 63 16.72 23.21 2.90
N ILE A 64 16.85 23.50 4.19
CA ILE A 64 15.86 23.10 5.19
C ILE A 64 15.26 24.36 5.82
N PRO A 65 13.96 24.62 5.64
CA PRO A 65 13.29 25.75 6.26
C PRO A 65 13.43 25.71 7.79
N GLY A 66 13.54 26.86 8.44
CA GLY A 66 13.80 26.93 9.89
C GLY A 66 12.71 26.31 10.79
N HIS A 67 11.53 26.03 10.25
CA HIS A 67 10.42 25.37 10.96
C HIS A 67 10.33 23.85 10.67
N PHE A 68 11.29 23.27 9.95
CA PHE A 68 11.46 21.83 9.79
C PHE A 68 12.46 21.31 10.85
N ASP A 69 12.23 20.11 11.38
CA ASP A 69 13.11 19.46 12.38
C ASP A 69 13.41 18.02 11.93
N PRO A 70 14.26 17.82 10.90
CA PRO A 70 14.46 16.52 10.29
C PRO A 70 15.02 15.48 11.25
N LEU A 71 14.41 14.29 11.25
CA LEU A 71 14.78 13.19 12.13
C LEU A 71 14.68 11.83 11.43
N ALA A 72 15.49 10.89 11.90
CA ALA A 72 15.37 9.47 11.59
C ALA A 72 14.70 8.77 12.77
N MET A 73 13.60 8.03 12.55
CA MET A 73 12.91 7.29 13.62
C MET A 73 13.67 6.00 13.96
N LYS A 74 13.68 5.63 15.25
CA LYS A 74 14.18 4.33 15.73
C LYS A 74 13.02 3.34 15.89
N TYR A 75 13.17 2.17 15.29
CA TYR A 75 12.29 1.02 15.48
C TYR A 75 13.10 -0.28 15.34
N THR A 76 12.44 -1.40 15.62
CA THR A 76 12.94 -2.76 15.41
C THR A 76 11.88 -3.55 14.65
N GLY A 77 12.04 -4.85 14.47
CA GLY A 77 10.99 -5.66 13.87
C GLY A 77 11.42 -7.09 13.62
N HIS A 78 10.45 -7.95 13.37
CA HIS A 78 10.68 -9.31 12.93
C HIS A 78 10.78 -9.37 11.41
N GLN A 79 12.00 -9.58 10.93
CA GLN A 79 12.28 -9.77 9.51
C GLN A 79 12.22 -11.25 9.18
N PHE A 80 11.31 -11.64 8.28
CA PHE A 80 11.04 -13.05 7.93
C PHE A 80 10.75 -13.95 9.15
N GLY A 81 10.18 -13.37 10.22
CA GLY A 81 9.84 -14.07 11.46
C GLY A 81 10.96 -14.11 12.51
N VAL A 82 12.12 -13.50 12.25
CA VAL A 82 13.24 -13.41 13.19
C VAL A 82 13.39 -11.96 13.66
N TYR A 83 13.45 -11.76 14.97
CA TYR A 83 13.61 -10.43 15.55
C TYR A 83 14.96 -9.81 15.18
N ASN A 84 14.94 -8.56 14.70
CA ASN A 84 16.11 -7.77 14.38
C ASN A 84 16.12 -6.47 15.22
N PRO A 85 17.05 -6.34 16.19
CA PRO A 85 17.16 -5.15 17.04
C PRO A 85 17.77 -3.93 16.32
N ASP A 86 18.37 -4.14 15.15
CA ASP A 86 19.21 -3.15 14.46
C ASP A 86 18.50 -2.53 13.25
N LEU A 87 17.29 -1.99 13.46
CA LEU A 87 16.54 -1.23 12.44
C LEU A 87 16.35 0.24 12.84
N GLY A 88 15.54 0.95 12.06
CA GLY A 88 15.30 2.39 12.11
C GLY A 88 15.27 2.96 10.70
N ASP A 89 15.01 4.26 10.56
CA ASP A 89 15.03 4.90 9.26
C ASP A 89 16.47 4.99 8.73
N GLY A 90 16.89 3.95 8.01
CA GLY A 90 18.27 3.82 7.52
C GLY A 90 18.59 4.56 6.23
N ARG A 91 17.59 5.11 5.54
CA ARG A 91 17.76 5.84 4.27
C ARG A 91 16.69 6.89 4.05
N GLY A 92 16.06 7.36 5.11
CA GLY A 92 15.01 8.37 5.01
C GLY A 92 14.85 9.15 6.29
N LEU A 93 14.16 10.27 6.17
CA LEU A 93 13.96 11.21 7.28
C LEU A 93 12.52 11.69 7.29
N LEU A 94 11.91 11.74 8.47
CA LEU A 94 10.76 12.60 8.71
C LEU A 94 11.26 14.04 8.71
N LEU A 95 10.86 14.82 7.71
CA LEU A 95 11.26 16.22 7.57
C LEU A 95 10.43 17.13 8.47
N ALA A 96 9.11 16.94 8.44
CA ALA A 96 8.10 17.66 9.20
C ALA A 96 6.75 16.96 9.07
N GLU A 97 5.71 17.54 9.65
CA GLU A 97 4.30 17.18 9.42
C GLU A 97 3.60 18.38 8.76
N MET A 98 2.67 18.13 7.84
CA MET A 98 1.82 19.18 7.25
C MET A 98 0.35 18.83 7.34
N THR A 99 -0.49 19.86 7.44
CA THR A 99 -1.94 19.70 7.55
C THR A 99 -2.63 20.02 6.24
N THR A 100 -3.57 19.19 5.81
CA THR A 100 -4.43 19.47 4.67
C THR A 100 -5.33 20.67 4.96
N LEU A 101 -5.88 21.28 3.92
CA LEU A 101 -6.93 22.30 4.03
C LEU A 101 -8.20 21.77 4.72
N ALA A 102 -8.36 20.44 4.79
CA ALA A 102 -9.45 19.76 5.50
C ALA A 102 -9.12 19.45 6.98
N GLY A 103 -7.89 19.72 7.44
CA GLY A 103 -7.47 19.52 8.83
C GLY A 103 -6.80 18.17 9.13
N GLU A 104 -6.54 17.34 8.11
CA GLU A 104 -5.84 16.06 8.30
C GLU A 104 -4.34 16.26 8.33
N VAL A 105 -3.64 15.59 9.24
CA VAL A 105 -2.17 15.72 9.39
C VAL A 105 -1.47 14.57 8.67
N PHE A 106 -0.42 14.91 7.92
CA PHE A 106 0.46 13.98 7.23
C PHE A 106 1.92 14.27 7.54
N ASP A 107 2.68 13.23 7.82
CA ASP A 107 4.14 13.23 7.82
C ASP A 107 4.66 13.53 6.41
N ILE A 108 5.70 14.36 6.31
CA ILE A 108 6.52 14.53 5.11
C ILE A 108 7.80 13.73 5.32
N HIS A 109 7.92 12.58 4.66
CA HIS A 109 9.08 11.72 4.79
C HIS A 109 9.87 11.63 3.50
N LEU A 110 11.14 12.01 3.54
CA LEU A 110 12.05 11.98 2.40
C LEU A 110 12.82 10.66 2.39
N LYS A 111 12.51 9.77 1.44
CA LYS A 111 13.27 8.53 1.20
C LYS A 111 14.40 8.80 0.22
N GLY A 112 15.59 8.25 0.47
CA GLY A 112 16.83 8.56 -0.25
C GLY A 112 17.63 9.72 0.36
N ALA A 113 17.25 10.19 1.55
CA ALA A 113 17.77 11.39 2.19
C ALA A 113 19.24 11.31 2.67
N GLY A 114 19.89 10.15 2.56
CA GLY A 114 21.27 9.95 3.00
C GLY A 114 21.41 9.05 4.23
N LEU A 115 22.65 8.99 4.73
CA LEU A 115 23.01 8.15 5.87
C LEU A 115 22.41 8.65 7.17
N THR A 116 22.03 7.71 8.03
CA THR A 116 21.55 7.92 9.38
C THR A 116 22.28 6.94 10.32
N PRO A 117 22.16 7.09 11.65
CA PRO A 117 22.65 6.10 12.60
C PRO A 117 22.06 4.69 12.41
N TYR A 118 20.99 4.54 11.60
CA TYR A 118 20.28 3.29 11.38
C TYR A 118 20.53 2.70 9.99
N SER A 119 21.43 3.29 9.19
CA SER A 119 21.76 2.81 7.83
C SER A 119 22.41 1.43 7.80
N ARG A 120 22.92 0.94 8.94
CA ARG A 120 23.72 -0.29 9.03
C ARG A 120 24.87 -0.25 8.01
N MET A 121 24.85 -1.16 7.03
CA MET A 121 25.84 -1.26 5.95
C MET A 121 25.35 -0.64 4.63
N GLY A 122 24.14 -0.08 4.61
CA GLY A 122 23.58 0.60 3.44
C GLY A 122 24.16 2.00 3.28
N ASP A 123 24.04 2.55 2.06
CA ASP A 123 24.56 3.87 1.69
C ASP A 123 23.61 5.04 1.99
N GLY A 124 22.43 4.75 2.54
CA GLY A 124 21.41 5.76 2.84
C GLY A 124 20.69 6.31 1.60
N ARG A 125 20.92 5.73 0.42
CA ARG A 125 20.35 6.20 -0.85
C ARG A 125 19.22 5.30 -1.35
N ALA A 126 18.37 5.90 -2.19
CA ALA A 126 17.42 5.19 -3.03
C ALA A 126 17.81 5.39 -4.49
N VAL A 127 17.38 4.47 -5.35
CA VAL A 127 17.66 4.49 -6.79
C VAL A 127 16.38 4.76 -7.58
N LEU A 128 16.53 5.33 -8.77
CA LEU A 128 15.41 5.76 -9.63
C LEU A 128 14.34 4.68 -9.84
N ARG A 129 14.73 3.44 -10.14
CA ARG A 129 13.78 2.32 -10.31
C ARG A 129 12.91 2.09 -9.08
N SER A 130 13.49 2.20 -7.90
CA SER A 130 12.78 1.91 -6.64
C SER A 130 11.84 3.04 -6.24
N THR A 131 12.23 4.29 -6.50
CA THR A 131 11.36 5.45 -6.27
C THR A 131 10.20 5.47 -7.27
N ILE A 132 10.42 5.11 -8.54
CA ILE A 132 9.36 4.98 -9.55
C ILE A 132 8.32 3.94 -9.11
N ARG A 133 8.77 2.75 -8.70
CA ARG A 133 7.88 1.67 -8.26
C ARG A 133 7.06 2.08 -7.04
N GLU A 134 7.67 2.73 -6.06
CA GLU A 134 6.96 3.19 -4.85
C GLU A 134 5.99 4.34 -5.17
N TYR A 135 6.40 5.30 -6.01
CA TYR A 135 5.58 6.43 -6.44
C TYR A 135 4.31 5.94 -7.14
N LEU A 136 4.47 5.09 -8.16
CA LEU A 136 3.34 4.54 -8.92
C LEU A 136 2.44 3.66 -8.06
N CYS A 137 2.99 2.80 -7.19
CA CYS A 137 2.18 1.87 -6.41
C CYS A 137 1.39 2.56 -5.29
N SER A 138 2.02 3.55 -4.63
CA SER A 138 1.33 4.38 -3.63
C SER A 138 0.07 5.00 -4.21
N GLU A 139 0.16 5.54 -5.42
CA GLU A 139 -0.97 6.23 -6.06
C GLU A 139 -1.93 5.27 -6.77
N ALA A 140 -1.47 4.10 -7.23
CA ALA A 140 -2.34 3.03 -7.69
C ALA A 140 -3.24 2.50 -6.57
N MET A 141 -2.67 2.25 -5.38
CA MET A 141 -3.43 1.79 -4.21
C MET A 141 -4.44 2.86 -3.76
N ALA A 142 -4.05 4.13 -3.78
CA ALA A 142 -4.96 5.25 -3.50
C ALA A 142 -6.10 5.33 -4.53
N GLY A 143 -5.81 5.18 -5.82
CA GLY A 143 -6.83 5.15 -6.88
C GLY A 143 -7.79 3.97 -6.80
N LEU A 144 -7.33 2.84 -6.25
CA LEU A 144 -8.17 1.68 -5.92
C LEU A 144 -9.01 1.87 -4.65
N GLY A 145 -8.81 2.97 -3.92
CA GLY A 145 -9.47 3.24 -2.64
C GLY A 145 -8.93 2.41 -1.48
N ILE A 146 -7.70 1.88 -1.59
CA ILE A 146 -7.06 1.08 -0.54
C ILE A 146 -6.19 2.01 0.32
N PRO A 147 -6.31 1.98 1.67
CA PRO A 147 -5.46 2.77 2.55
C PRO A 147 -3.97 2.53 2.30
N THR A 148 -3.21 3.61 2.12
CA THR A 148 -1.81 3.57 1.70
C THR A 148 -1.07 4.85 2.07
N THR A 149 0.26 4.77 2.22
CA THR A 149 1.11 5.95 2.06
C THR A 149 0.93 6.55 0.67
N ARG A 150 1.10 7.86 0.56
CA ARG A 150 0.95 8.64 -0.67
C ARG A 150 2.30 9.13 -1.16
N ALA A 151 2.40 9.42 -2.45
CA ALA A 151 3.62 9.94 -3.06
C ALA A 151 3.37 11.35 -3.59
N LEU A 152 4.01 12.36 -2.98
CA LEU A 152 3.86 13.75 -3.38
C LEU A 152 4.75 14.08 -4.57
N ALA A 153 6.00 13.62 -4.55
CA ALA A 153 6.96 13.96 -5.58
C ALA A 153 8.08 12.92 -5.71
N MET A 154 8.70 12.92 -6.88
CA MET A 154 9.90 12.14 -7.17
C MET A 154 10.96 13.04 -7.79
N ILE A 155 12.19 12.87 -7.32
CA ILE A 155 13.34 13.69 -7.66
C ILE A 155 14.45 12.76 -8.12
N ASP A 156 15.03 13.04 -9.28
CA ASP A 156 16.20 12.36 -9.84
C ASP A 156 17.45 13.24 -9.65
N SER A 157 18.64 12.69 -9.89
CA SER A 157 19.92 13.39 -9.69
C SER A 157 21.00 12.90 -10.65
N ASP A 158 22.21 13.46 -10.59
CA ASP A 158 23.39 12.90 -11.29
C ASP A 158 24.26 12.03 -10.36
N THR A 159 23.86 11.86 -9.09
CA THR A 159 24.68 11.14 -8.11
C THR A 159 24.68 9.64 -8.40
N PRO A 160 25.84 9.01 -8.63
CA PRO A 160 25.91 7.57 -8.87
C PRO A 160 25.69 6.79 -7.57
N VAL A 161 24.87 5.74 -7.65
CA VAL A 161 24.57 4.81 -6.57
C VAL A 161 24.91 3.39 -7.04
N TYR A 162 25.67 2.66 -6.23
CA TYR A 162 26.19 1.34 -6.62
C TYR A 162 25.30 0.23 -6.07
N ARG A 163 24.73 -0.59 -6.96
CA ARG A 163 23.98 -1.82 -6.65
C ARG A 163 24.60 -2.97 -7.46
N GLU A 164 23.78 -3.83 -8.08
CA GLU A 164 24.25 -4.82 -9.05
C GLU A 164 24.87 -4.12 -10.28
N THR A 165 24.32 -2.97 -10.65
CA THR A 165 24.84 -2.02 -11.65
C THR A 165 25.02 -0.64 -11.02
N VAL A 166 25.67 0.28 -11.75
CA VAL A 166 25.64 1.69 -11.37
C VAL A 166 24.28 2.24 -11.77
N GLU A 167 23.55 2.75 -10.79
CA GLU A 167 22.24 3.37 -10.95
C GLU A 167 22.30 4.85 -10.54
N THR A 168 21.24 5.59 -10.85
CA THR A 168 21.10 6.99 -10.48
C THR A 168 20.42 7.12 -9.12
N GLY A 169 21.00 7.92 -8.23
CA GLY A 169 20.40 8.28 -6.95
C GLY A 169 19.13 9.08 -7.15
N ALA A 170 18.07 8.71 -6.43
CA ALA A 170 16.78 9.37 -6.50
C ALA A 170 16.17 9.52 -5.11
N MET A 171 15.19 10.42 -5.00
CA MET A 171 14.42 10.63 -3.78
C MET A 171 12.93 10.56 -4.03
N LEU A 172 12.21 10.13 -2.99
CA LEU A 172 10.76 10.10 -2.95
C LEU A 172 10.28 10.91 -1.75
N VAL A 173 9.35 11.84 -2.01
CA VAL A 173 8.62 12.57 -0.97
C VAL A 173 7.35 11.78 -0.64
N ARG A 174 7.43 10.96 0.39
CA ARG A 174 6.32 10.14 0.86
C ARG A 174 5.50 10.90 1.89
N LEU A 175 4.18 10.86 1.74
CA LEU A 175 3.23 11.36 2.73
C LEU A 175 2.49 10.21 3.39
N ALA A 176 2.30 10.27 4.70
CA ALA A 176 1.48 9.31 5.42
C ALA A 176 0.83 9.98 6.62
N ASN A 177 -0.31 9.49 7.12
CA ASN A 177 -0.86 10.02 8.37
C ASN A 177 0.08 9.77 9.55
N THR A 178 0.88 8.71 9.46
CA THR A 178 1.98 8.42 10.38
C THR A 178 2.98 7.44 9.77
N HIS A 179 4.24 7.54 10.18
CA HIS A 179 5.28 6.54 9.97
C HIS A 179 5.46 5.60 11.16
N ILE A 180 4.59 5.66 12.18
CA ILE A 180 4.55 4.70 13.29
C ILE A 180 4.13 3.31 12.77
N ARG A 181 4.84 2.29 13.25
CA ARG A 181 4.77 0.90 12.80
C ARG A 181 4.70 -0.04 13.99
N PHE A 182 4.33 -1.30 13.78
CA PHE A 182 4.34 -2.29 14.87
C PHE A 182 5.74 -2.39 15.49
N GLY A 183 6.77 -2.33 14.65
CA GLY A 183 8.18 -2.31 15.04
C GLY A 183 8.61 -1.21 16.04
N HIS A 184 7.87 -0.10 16.13
CA HIS A 184 8.12 0.94 17.14
C HIS A 184 7.71 0.49 18.54
N PHE A 185 6.57 -0.21 18.66
CA PHE A 185 6.13 -0.79 19.92
C PHE A 185 7.05 -1.93 20.36
N GLU A 186 7.45 -2.78 19.40
CA GLU A 186 8.42 -3.85 19.66
C GLU A 186 9.76 -3.33 20.17
N TYR A 187 10.27 -2.23 19.59
CA TYR A 187 11.51 -1.62 20.04
C TYR A 187 11.44 -1.24 21.53
N LEU A 188 10.40 -0.52 21.93
CA LEU A 188 10.22 -0.05 23.30
C LEU A 188 10.01 -1.23 24.26
N PHE A 189 9.28 -2.25 23.84
CA PHE A 189 9.08 -3.46 24.61
C PHE A 189 10.38 -4.24 24.84
N TYR A 190 11.09 -4.63 23.78
CA TYR A 190 12.30 -5.47 23.88
C TYR A 190 13.50 -4.71 24.48
N SER A 191 13.52 -3.39 24.43
CA SER A 191 14.51 -2.55 25.13
C SER A 191 14.12 -2.19 26.57
N ASN A 192 13.00 -2.74 27.07
CA ASN A 192 12.48 -2.55 28.43
C ASN A 192 12.15 -1.08 28.78
N GLN A 193 11.68 -0.31 27.80
CA GLN A 193 11.31 1.11 27.92
C GLN A 193 9.79 1.24 28.08
N ILE A 194 9.27 0.73 29.19
CA ILE A 194 7.82 0.57 29.41
C ILE A 194 7.10 1.92 29.58
N ALA A 195 7.77 2.93 30.13
CA ALA A 195 7.18 4.27 30.25
C ALA A 195 6.99 4.91 28.88
N GLU A 196 7.96 4.75 27.99
CA GLU A 196 7.95 5.24 26.63
C GLU A 196 6.98 4.42 25.75
N LEU A 197 6.86 3.11 25.98
CA LEU A 197 5.83 2.27 25.36
C LEU A 197 4.43 2.80 25.67
N ARG A 198 4.16 3.12 26.94
CA ARG A 198 2.90 3.75 27.37
C ARG A 198 2.70 5.10 26.69
N LEU A 199 3.73 5.96 26.70
CA LEU A 199 3.67 7.27 26.05
C LEU A 199 3.33 7.15 24.56
N LEU A 200 3.93 6.20 23.84
CA LEU A 200 3.63 5.97 22.43
C LEU A 200 2.18 5.53 22.23
N ALA A 201 1.68 4.60 23.05
CA ALA A 201 0.28 4.17 22.99
C ALA A 201 -0.68 5.34 23.27
N ASP A 202 -0.40 6.15 24.30
CA ASP A 202 -1.18 7.34 24.64
C ASP A 202 -1.21 8.33 23.46
N LYS A 203 -0.07 8.56 22.79
CA LYS A 203 0.01 9.45 21.63
C LYS A 203 -0.66 8.89 20.39
N VAL A 204 -0.60 7.58 20.15
CA VAL A 204 -1.34 6.95 19.06
C VAL A 204 -2.84 7.09 19.27
N ILE A 205 -3.34 6.91 20.50
CA ILE A 205 -4.73 7.20 20.86
C ILE A 205 -5.05 8.69 20.67
N GLU A 206 -4.21 9.59 21.19
CA GLU A 206 -4.40 11.04 21.09
C GLU A 206 -4.52 11.52 19.64
N TRP A 207 -3.66 11.02 18.76
CA TRP A 207 -3.52 11.56 17.41
C TRP A 207 -4.38 10.85 16.37
N TYR A 208 -4.67 9.56 16.55
CA TYR A 208 -5.24 8.74 15.48
C TYR A 208 -6.48 7.95 15.89
N TYR A 209 -6.71 7.76 17.19
CA TYR A 209 -7.89 7.06 17.72
C TYR A 209 -8.52 7.84 18.89
N PRO A 210 -8.85 9.13 18.73
CA PRO A 210 -9.36 9.96 19.83
C PRO A 210 -10.66 9.39 20.44
N GLU A 211 -11.44 8.66 19.66
CA GLU A 211 -12.62 7.92 20.10
C GLU A 211 -12.31 6.87 21.19
N CYS A 212 -11.11 6.28 21.18
CA CYS A 212 -10.69 5.28 22.16
C CYS A 212 -10.42 5.88 23.54
N GLN A 213 -10.19 7.21 23.65
CA GLN A 213 -9.90 7.87 24.94
C GLN A 213 -11.03 7.73 25.96
N THR A 214 -12.27 7.62 25.48
CA THR A 214 -13.45 7.55 26.35
C THR A 214 -13.90 6.12 26.64
N ALA A 215 -13.22 5.12 26.08
CA ALA A 215 -13.48 3.72 26.36
C ALA A 215 -13.06 3.34 27.79
N GLU A 216 -13.71 2.31 28.36
CA GLU A 216 -13.35 1.79 29.68
C GLU A 216 -11.91 1.24 29.72
N LEU A 217 -11.48 0.61 28.62
CA LEU A 217 -10.13 0.08 28.41
C LEU A 217 -9.52 0.70 27.13
N PRO A 218 -8.95 1.92 27.19
CA PRO A 218 -8.50 2.65 25.99
C PRO A 218 -7.48 1.89 25.14
N TYR A 219 -6.52 1.19 25.76
CA TYR A 219 -5.52 0.41 25.01
C TYR A 219 -6.11 -0.82 24.32
N VAL A 220 -7.15 -1.44 24.92
CA VAL A 220 -7.89 -2.55 24.28
C VAL A 220 -8.65 -2.02 23.06
N ALA A 221 -9.35 -0.89 23.21
CA ALA A 221 -10.06 -0.25 22.10
C ALA A 221 -9.11 0.15 20.96
N MET A 222 -7.95 0.73 21.28
CA MET A 222 -6.91 1.03 20.30
C MET A 222 -6.43 -0.24 19.57
N PHE A 223 -6.13 -1.30 20.31
CA PHE A 223 -5.66 -2.55 19.70
C PHE A 223 -6.73 -3.19 18.81
N GLN A 224 -8.01 -3.12 19.20
CA GLN A 224 -9.12 -3.57 18.37
C GLN A 224 -9.21 -2.81 17.06
N GLU A 225 -9.10 -1.47 17.08
CA GLU A 225 -9.04 -0.65 15.85
C GLU A 225 -7.86 -1.05 14.95
N ILE A 226 -6.69 -1.31 15.53
CA ILE A 226 -5.51 -1.76 14.77
C ILE A 226 -5.76 -3.14 14.13
N VAL A 227 -6.37 -4.07 14.85
CA VAL A 227 -6.74 -5.40 14.32
C VAL A 227 -7.73 -5.27 13.17
N THR A 228 -8.82 -4.54 13.35
CA THR A 228 -9.86 -4.34 12.32
C THR A 228 -9.28 -3.67 11.07
N ARG A 229 -8.50 -2.60 11.21
CA ARG A 229 -7.88 -1.91 10.07
C ARG A 229 -6.86 -2.79 9.34
N THR A 230 -6.09 -3.59 10.07
CA THR A 230 -5.15 -4.55 9.46
C THR A 230 -5.90 -5.67 8.72
N ALA A 231 -6.99 -6.19 9.28
CA ALA A 231 -7.85 -7.17 8.64
C ALA A 231 -8.45 -6.63 7.33
N HIS A 232 -8.99 -5.42 7.36
CA HIS A 232 -9.54 -4.76 6.17
C HIS A 232 -8.47 -4.47 5.12
N MET A 233 -7.30 -3.98 5.51
CA MET A 233 -6.17 -3.76 4.59
C MET A 233 -5.82 -5.03 3.82
N VAL A 234 -5.70 -6.16 4.52
CA VAL A 234 -5.38 -7.44 3.88
C VAL A 234 -6.54 -7.97 3.05
N ALA A 235 -7.80 -7.83 3.51
CA ALA A 235 -8.98 -8.18 2.72
C ALA A 235 -9.00 -7.42 1.37
N HIS A 236 -8.66 -6.13 1.39
CA HIS A 236 -8.49 -5.33 0.19
C HIS A 236 -7.36 -5.86 -0.71
N TRP A 237 -6.19 -6.19 -0.15
CA TRP A 237 -5.08 -6.78 -0.91
C TRP A 237 -5.49 -8.08 -1.59
N GLN A 238 -6.14 -9.00 -0.85
CA GLN A 238 -6.63 -10.25 -1.42
C GLN A 238 -7.67 -10.01 -2.52
N ALA A 239 -8.58 -9.05 -2.34
CA ALA A 239 -9.64 -8.77 -3.30
C ALA A 239 -9.11 -8.17 -4.61
N VAL A 240 -8.04 -7.37 -4.59
CA VAL A 240 -7.44 -6.79 -5.82
C VAL A 240 -6.27 -7.59 -6.37
N GLY A 241 -5.87 -8.68 -5.71
CA GLY A 241 -4.73 -9.49 -6.13
C GLY A 241 -3.39 -8.79 -5.90
N PHE A 242 -3.22 -8.07 -4.80
CA PHE A 242 -1.96 -7.42 -4.45
C PHE A 242 -1.13 -8.30 -3.51
N ALA A 243 0.11 -8.59 -3.88
CA ALA A 243 1.12 -9.26 -3.06
C ALA A 243 2.21 -8.27 -2.62
N HIS A 244 2.34 -8.04 -1.32
CA HIS A 244 3.28 -7.06 -0.75
C HIS A 244 4.74 -7.53 -0.78
N GLY A 245 4.99 -8.82 -0.54
CA GLY A 245 6.31 -9.46 -0.63
C GLY A 245 7.27 -9.27 0.58
N VAL A 246 7.01 -8.31 1.48
CA VAL A 246 7.84 -8.05 2.67
C VAL A 246 6.99 -7.59 3.85
N MET A 247 6.12 -8.47 4.34
CA MET A 247 5.25 -8.18 5.50
C MET A 247 6.01 -8.42 6.82
N ASN A 248 7.18 -7.80 6.98
CA ASN A 248 7.85 -7.72 8.27
C ASN A 248 7.06 -6.82 9.22
N THR A 249 7.21 -6.97 10.54
CA THR A 249 6.48 -6.10 11.49
C THR A 249 6.92 -4.64 11.44
N ASP A 250 8.14 -4.36 10.99
CA ASP A 250 8.63 -3.02 10.68
C ASP A 250 8.03 -2.43 9.38
N ASN A 251 7.23 -3.18 8.62
CA ASN A 251 6.47 -2.67 7.47
C ASN A 251 4.96 -2.64 7.71
N MET A 252 4.51 -2.99 8.91
CA MET A 252 3.10 -2.90 9.29
C MET A 252 2.82 -1.53 9.90
N SER A 253 2.10 -0.68 9.15
CA SER A 253 1.61 0.61 9.66
C SER A 253 0.69 0.39 10.86
N ILE A 254 0.82 1.26 11.88
CA ILE A 254 -0.10 1.22 13.03
C ILE A 254 -1.55 1.54 12.63
N LEU A 255 -1.78 2.19 11.48
CA LEU A 255 -3.11 2.60 11.02
C LEU A 255 -3.74 1.65 9.99
N GLY A 256 -3.11 0.51 9.68
CA GLY A 256 -3.56 -0.38 8.62
C GLY A 256 -3.46 0.23 7.22
N GLN A 257 -2.42 1.06 6.98
CA GLN A 257 -2.08 1.57 5.66
C GLN A 257 -1.03 0.68 4.99
N THR A 258 -1.16 0.47 3.69
CA THR A 258 -0.11 -0.16 2.87
C THR A 258 1.14 0.71 2.91
N PHE A 259 2.29 0.11 3.21
CA PHE A 259 3.48 0.84 3.63
C PHE A 259 4.77 0.16 3.13
N ASP A 260 5.77 0.97 2.73
CA ASP A 260 7.08 0.55 2.23
C ASP A 260 7.05 -0.44 1.05
N TYR A 261 6.79 0.14 -0.13
CA TYR A 261 6.77 -0.58 -1.40
C TYR A 261 8.17 -0.99 -1.85
N GLY A 262 8.47 -2.29 -1.78
CA GLY A 262 9.67 -2.90 -2.35
C GLY A 262 9.32 -3.88 -3.47
N PRO A 263 9.47 -5.20 -3.23
CA PRO A 263 9.19 -6.25 -4.21
C PRO A 263 7.72 -6.67 -4.15
N TYR A 264 6.82 -5.71 -4.36
CA TYR A 264 5.39 -5.99 -4.51
C TYR A 264 5.07 -6.51 -5.91
N GLY A 265 3.89 -7.10 -6.08
CA GLY A 265 3.32 -7.39 -7.38
C GLY A 265 1.80 -7.45 -7.33
N PHE A 266 1.13 -6.90 -8.34
CA PHE A 266 -0.26 -7.25 -8.61
C PHE A 266 -0.29 -8.54 -9.43
N LEU A 267 -1.25 -9.43 -9.16
CA LEU A 267 -1.48 -10.63 -9.94
C LEU A 267 -1.86 -10.24 -11.37
N ASP A 268 -1.08 -10.74 -12.33
CA ASP A 268 -1.49 -10.84 -13.73
C ASP A 268 -2.44 -12.06 -13.83
N ASP A 269 -1.89 -13.23 -14.14
CA ASP A 269 -2.59 -14.51 -14.02
C ASP A 269 -2.91 -14.80 -12.55
N TYR A 270 -4.08 -15.36 -12.27
CA TYR A 270 -4.45 -15.72 -10.91
C TYR A 270 -3.63 -16.95 -10.45
N ASP A 271 -2.64 -16.69 -9.59
CA ASP A 271 -1.87 -17.72 -8.88
C ASP A 271 -1.93 -17.46 -7.37
N PRO A 272 -2.65 -18.30 -6.59
CA PRO A 272 -2.73 -18.12 -5.15
C PRO A 272 -1.36 -18.28 -4.47
N THR A 273 -0.43 -19.01 -5.08
CA THR A 273 0.90 -19.29 -4.53
C THR A 273 1.98 -18.29 -4.95
N PHE A 274 1.59 -17.23 -5.66
CA PHE A 274 2.50 -16.22 -6.21
C PHE A 274 3.45 -15.63 -5.15
N ILE A 275 4.76 -15.69 -5.44
CA ILE A 275 5.83 -15.07 -4.66
C ILE A 275 6.36 -13.88 -5.48
N CYS A 276 6.02 -12.66 -5.08
CA CYS A 276 6.52 -11.44 -5.75
C CYS A 276 7.95 -11.07 -5.36
N ASN A 277 8.45 -11.58 -4.23
CA ASN A 277 9.78 -11.28 -3.72
C ASN A 277 10.76 -12.41 -4.03
N HIS A 278 11.69 -12.19 -4.94
CA HIS A 278 12.73 -13.17 -5.31
C HIS A 278 13.64 -13.59 -4.13
N SER A 279 13.72 -12.80 -3.06
CA SER A 279 14.44 -13.16 -1.83
C SER A 279 13.62 -14.01 -0.85
N ASP A 280 12.33 -14.24 -1.12
CA ASP A 280 11.46 -15.06 -0.27
C ASP A 280 11.46 -16.53 -0.71
N TYR A 281 12.62 -17.19 -0.55
CA TYR A 281 12.84 -18.58 -0.98
C TYR A 281 11.90 -19.61 -0.33
N GLN A 282 11.31 -19.27 0.82
CA GLN A 282 10.41 -20.16 1.56
C GLN A 282 8.92 -19.87 1.26
N GLY A 283 8.64 -18.83 0.47
CA GLY A 283 7.29 -18.33 0.26
C GLY A 283 6.63 -18.00 1.60
N ARG A 284 7.28 -17.22 2.47
CA ARG A 284 6.67 -16.71 3.70
C ARG A 284 5.57 -15.71 3.38
N TYR A 285 5.80 -14.82 2.41
CA TYR A 285 4.96 -13.67 2.06
C TYR A 285 4.23 -13.81 0.72
N ARG A 286 4.12 -15.04 0.21
CA ARG A 286 3.26 -15.38 -0.93
C ARG A 286 1.80 -14.95 -0.71
N PHE A 287 1.11 -14.72 -1.82
CA PHE A 287 -0.22 -14.09 -1.84
C PHE A 287 -1.26 -14.79 -0.95
N ASP A 288 -1.37 -16.12 -0.99
CA ASP A 288 -2.29 -16.90 -0.12
C ASP A 288 -1.96 -16.79 1.38
N ARG A 289 -0.73 -16.47 1.74
CA ARG A 289 -0.26 -16.42 3.14
C ARG A 289 -0.42 -15.06 3.80
N GLN A 290 -0.69 -13.99 3.06
CA GLN A 290 -0.78 -12.64 3.63
C GLN A 290 -1.77 -12.53 4.81
N PRO A 291 -2.99 -13.16 4.78
CA PRO A 291 -3.89 -13.18 5.94
C PRO A 291 -3.25 -13.77 7.20
N ARG A 292 -2.60 -14.93 7.07
CA ARG A 292 -1.96 -15.62 8.19
C ARG A 292 -0.76 -14.84 8.73
N ILE A 293 0.01 -14.21 7.84
CA ILE A 293 1.16 -13.39 8.24
C ILE A 293 0.71 -12.12 8.96
N ALA A 294 -0.37 -11.48 8.52
CA ALA A 294 -0.92 -10.31 9.19
C ALA A 294 -1.38 -10.64 10.62
N LEU A 295 -2.06 -11.77 10.83
CA LEU A 295 -2.39 -12.26 12.17
C LEU A 295 -1.14 -12.52 13.03
N TRP A 296 -0.10 -13.11 12.43
CA TRP A 296 1.17 -13.32 13.11
C TRP A 296 1.83 -11.99 13.51
N ASN A 297 1.81 -10.98 12.63
CA ASN A 297 2.33 -9.64 12.93
C ASN A 297 1.52 -8.93 14.03
N LEU A 298 0.18 -9.07 14.02
CA LEU A 298 -0.68 -8.58 15.10
C LEU A 298 -0.38 -9.28 16.42
N SER A 299 -0.04 -10.57 16.39
CA SER A 299 0.38 -11.30 17.59
C SER A 299 1.71 -10.79 18.15
N ALA A 300 2.65 -10.39 17.28
CA ALA A 300 3.89 -9.73 17.68
C ALA A 300 3.63 -8.35 18.32
N LEU A 301 2.70 -7.57 17.75
CA LEU A 301 2.25 -6.30 18.35
C LEU A 301 1.55 -6.53 19.71
N ALA A 302 0.66 -7.52 19.80
CA ALA A 302 -0.02 -7.90 21.04
C ALA A 302 0.99 -8.25 22.15
N HIS A 303 2.05 -8.98 21.79
CA HIS A 303 3.12 -9.28 22.73
C HIS A 303 3.81 -8.00 23.24
N ALA A 304 4.13 -7.06 22.35
CA ALA A 304 4.70 -5.77 22.72
C ALA A 304 3.76 -4.92 23.60
N LEU A 305 2.44 -5.08 23.47
CA LEU A 305 1.42 -4.39 24.27
C LEU A 305 1.08 -5.10 25.60
N SER A 306 1.62 -6.28 25.87
CA SER A 306 1.35 -7.04 27.11
C SER A 306 1.65 -6.33 28.45
N PRO A 307 2.56 -5.33 28.53
CA PRO A 307 2.68 -4.52 29.75
C PRO A 307 1.51 -3.56 29.98
N LEU A 308 0.70 -3.28 28.96
CA LEU A 308 -0.40 -2.31 28.98
C LEU A 308 -1.78 -2.97 28.96
N ILE A 309 -1.90 -4.17 28.38
CA ILE A 309 -3.16 -4.88 28.16
C ILE A 309 -3.09 -6.26 28.81
N GLN A 310 -4.17 -6.67 29.49
CA GLN A 310 -4.25 -8.01 30.08
C GLN A 310 -4.28 -9.09 29.01
N ARG A 311 -3.75 -10.27 29.35
CA ARG A 311 -3.63 -11.39 28.41
C ARG A 311 -4.97 -11.80 27.80
N ASP A 312 -6.01 -11.92 28.61
CA ASP A 312 -7.32 -12.38 28.14
C ASP A 312 -7.94 -11.39 27.14
N ASP A 313 -7.74 -10.09 27.36
CA ASP A 313 -8.18 -9.04 26.42
C ASP A 313 -7.38 -9.10 25.11
N LEU A 314 -6.06 -9.31 25.17
CA LEU A 314 -5.23 -9.47 23.96
C LEU A 314 -5.67 -10.69 23.13
N GLU A 315 -5.89 -11.84 23.77
CA GLU A 315 -6.35 -13.06 23.10
C GLU A 315 -7.74 -12.87 22.50
N ALA A 316 -8.67 -12.23 23.22
CA ALA A 316 -10.01 -11.92 22.73
C ALA A 316 -9.96 -10.98 21.51
N THR A 317 -9.18 -9.89 21.57
CA THR A 317 -9.04 -8.93 20.47
C THR A 317 -8.37 -9.56 19.24
N LEU A 318 -7.34 -10.39 19.41
CA LEU A 318 -6.73 -11.13 18.30
C LEU A 318 -7.73 -12.08 17.61
N GLY A 319 -8.63 -12.68 18.39
CA GLY A 319 -9.69 -13.56 17.87
C GLY A 319 -10.68 -12.87 16.93
N LEU A 320 -10.75 -11.54 16.93
CA LEU A 320 -11.62 -10.77 16.02
C LEU A 320 -11.08 -10.76 14.57
N PHE A 321 -9.76 -10.90 14.38
CA PHE A 321 -9.11 -10.72 13.08
C PHE A 321 -9.74 -11.56 11.95
N GLU A 322 -9.96 -12.86 12.19
CA GLU A 322 -10.50 -13.75 11.17
C GLU A 322 -11.93 -13.37 10.78
N THR A 323 -12.74 -12.92 11.74
CA THR A 323 -14.11 -12.48 11.48
C THR A 323 -14.10 -11.21 10.63
N GLU A 324 -13.38 -10.17 11.06
CA GLU A 324 -13.26 -8.90 10.33
C GLU A 324 -12.72 -9.10 8.91
N LEU A 325 -11.67 -9.92 8.76
CA LEU A 325 -11.06 -10.20 7.45
C LEU A 325 -12.04 -10.92 6.53
N ASN A 326 -12.72 -11.96 7.02
CA ASN A 326 -13.63 -12.75 6.20
C ASN A 326 -14.89 -11.96 5.82
N GLU A 327 -15.43 -11.16 6.74
CA GLU A 327 -16.59 -10.32 6.47
C GLU A 327 -16.28 -9.27 5.40
N GLU A 328 -15.15 -8.56 5.55
CA GLU A 328 -14.75 -7.53 4.60
C GLU A 328 -14.36 -8.13 3.24
N TYR A 329 -13.56 -9.22 3.22
CA TYR A 329 -13.21 -9.90 1.98
C TYR A 329 -14.44 -10.41 1.24
N SER A 330 -15.38 -11.03 1.96
CA SER A 330 -16.63 -11.51 1.40
C SER A 330 -17.49 -10.36 0.84
N ARG A 331 -17.53 -9.21 1.53
CA ARG A 331 -18.20 -7.99 1.04
C ARG A 331 -17.57 -7.49 -0.25
N LEU A 332 -16.24 -7.42 -0.31
CA LEU A 332 -15.50 -6.99 -1.49
C LEU A 332 -15.73 -7.93 -2.66
N MET A 333 -15.59 -9.24 -2.47
CA MET A 333 -15.79 -10.23 -3.54
C MET A 333 -17.23 -10.24 -4.07
N ARG A 334 -18.23 -10.13 -3.20
CA ARG A 334 -19.63 -9.94 -3.64
C ARG A 334 -19.79 -8.70 -4.51
N ALA A 335 -19.22 -7.56 -4.10
CA ALA A 335 -19.29 -6.34 -4.90
C ALA A 335 -18.64 -6.52 -6.29
N LYS A 336 -17.51 -7.23 -6.35
CA LYS A 336 -16.80 -7.56 -7.60
C LYS A 336 -17.60 -8.49 -8.53
N LEU A 337 -18.47 -9.32 -7.96
CA LEU A 337 -19.43 -10.15 -8.69
C LEU A 337 -20.81 -9.50 -8.83
N GLY A 338 -20.99 -8.25 -8.39
CA GLY A 338 -22.27 -7.55 -8.48
C GLY A 338 -23.39 -8.22 -7.65
N LEU A 339 -23.07 -8.78 -6.49
CA LEU A 339 -24.03 -9.39 -5.56
C LEU A 339 -24.31 -8.42 -4.40
N TRP A 340 -25.59 -8.15 -4.09
CA TRP A 340 -26.00 -7.23 -3.02
C TRP A 340 -26.26 -7.97 -1.72
N THR A 341 -26.78 -9.19 -1.79
CA THR A 341 -27.11 -10.01 -0.62
C THR A 341 -26.01 -11.02 -0.33
N ARG A 342 -25.91 -11.44 0.94
CA ARG A 342 -25.11 -12.60 1.34
C ARG A 342 -26.02 -13.83 1.37
N GLU A 343 -25.68 -14.85 0.59
CA GLU A 343 -26.42 -16.11 0.53
C GLU A 343 -25.53 -17.31 0.90
N LYS A 344 -26.15 -18.41 1.32
CA LYS A 344 -25.44 -19.60 1.84
C LYS A 344 -24.52 -20.26 0.81
N GLY A 345 -24.78 -20.08 -0.49
CA GLY A 345 -24.01 -20.64 -1.60
C GLY A 345 -22.90 -19.73 -2.16
N ASP A 346 -22.70 -18.54 -1.59
CA ASP A 346 -21.72 -17.57 -2.14
C ASP A 346 -20.28 -18.09 -2.04
N SER A 347 -19.97 -18.92 -1.03
CA SER A 347 -18.61 -19.43 -0.82
C SER A 347 -18.24 -20.45 -1.91
N GLU A 348 -19.16 -21.35 -2.24
CA GLU A 348 -18.97 -22.32 -3.31
C GLU A 348 -18.81 -21.62 -4.67
N LEU A 349 -19.58 -20.57 -4.93
CA LEU A 349 -19.44 -19.76 -6.16
C LEU A 349 -18.05 -19.11 -6.28
N PHE A 350 -17.51 -18.63 -5.16
CA PHE A 350 -16.16 -18.05 -5.11
C PHE A 350 -15.08 -19.11 -5.27
N ASP A 351 -15.21 -20.26 -4.61
CA ASP A 351 -14.26 -21.37 -4.69
C ASP A 351 -14.17 -21.93 -6.11
N GLU A 352 -15.31 -22.09 -6.79
CA GLU A 352 -15.35 -22.51 -8.19
C GLU A 352 -14.72 -21.47 -9.14
N LEU A 353 -14.95 -20.17 -8.89
CA LEU A 353 -14.29 -19.09 -9.62
C LEU A 353 -12.77 -19.24 -9.52
N PHE A 354 -12.24 -19.27 -8.29
CA PHE A 354 -10.79 -19.30 -8.09
C PHE A 354 -10.15 -20.61 -8.57
N THR A 355 -10.86 -21.73 -8.43
CA THR A 355 -10.43 -23.02 -9.00
C THR A 355 -10.31 -22.93 -10.52
N MET A 356 -11.30 -22.33 -11.19
CA MET A 356 -11.28 -22.12 -12.63
C MET A 356 -10.14 -21.17 -13.04
N LEU A 357 -9.99 -20.01 -12.40
CA LEU A 357 -8.94 -19.06 -12.77
C LEU A 357 -7.54 -19.66 -12.60
N THR A 358 -7.31 -20.39 -11.50
CA THR A 358 -6.03 -21.07 -11.22
C THR A 358 -5.73 -22.14 -12.27
N ALA A 359 -6.69 -23.03 -12.56
CA ALA A 359 -6.48 -24.15 -13.49
C ALA A 359 -6.23 -23.70 -14.94
N ASN A 360 -6.65 -22.49 -15.29
CA ASN A 360 -6.58 -21.96 -16.65
C ASN A 360 -5.59 -20.80 -16.80
N HIS A 361 -4.83 -20.44 -15.75
CA HIS A 361 -3.92 -19.30 -15.72
C HIS A 361 -4.59 -18.02 -16.25
N THR A 362 -5.80 -17.74 -15.78
CA THR A 362 -6.61 -16.63 -16.28
C THR A 362 -6.23 -15.34 -15.56
N ASP A 363 -6.07 -14.26 -16.34
CA ASP A 363 -5.79 -12.93 -15.79
C ASP A 363 -6.90 -12.46 -14.84
N TYR A 364 -6.53 -12.21 -13.59
CA TYR A 364 -7.48 -11.95 -12.50
C TYR A 364 -8.30 -10.69 -12.76
N THR A 365 -7.61 -9.59 -13.10
CA THR A 365 -8.24 -8.28 -13.28
C THR A 365 -9.11 -8.25 -14.52
N ARG A 366 -8.63 -8.78 -15.65
CA ARG A 366 -9.37 -8.79 -16.92
C ARG A 366 -10.59 -9.68 -16.86
N PHE A 367 -10.53 -10.83 -16.17
CA PHE A 367 -11.71 -11.66 -15.98
C PHE A 367 -12.83 -10.88 -15.27
N LEU A 368 -12.52 -10.29 -14.12
CA LEU A 368 -13.48 -9.52 -13.32
C LEU A 368 -13.96 -8.26 -14.05
N ARG A 369 -13.09 -7.60 -14.82
CA ARG A 369 -13.50 -6.45 -15.66
C ARG A 369 -14.41 -6.90 -16.80
N GLN A 370 -14.11 -7.98 -17.50
CA GLN A 370 -14.96 -8.47 -18.59
C GLN A 370 -16.33 -8.96 -18.07
N LEU A 371 -16.35 -9.59 -16.90
CA LEU A 371 -17.60 -9.96 -16.21
C LEU A 371 -18.49 -8.74 -15.92
N SER A 372 -17.88 -7.57 -15.71
CA SER A 372 -18.62 -6.32 -15.52
C SER A 372 -19.19 -5.71 -16.82
N CYS A 373 -19.05 -6.38 -17.97
CA CYS A 373 -19.52 -5.94 -19.28
C CYS A 373 -20.59 -6.86 -19.89
N LEU A 374 -21.17 -7.79 -19.11
CA LEU A 374 -22.21 -8.72 -19.58
C LEU A 374 -23.43 -8.01 -20.16
N ASP A 375 -23.78 -6.82 -19.65
CA ASP A 375 -24.86 -5.97 -20.16
C ASP A 375 -24.63 -5.46 -21.59
N ARG A 376 -23.38 -5.44 -22.06
CA ARG A 376 -22.98 -4.89 -23.37
C ARG A 376 -22.52 -5.98 -24.33
N ASP A 377 -21.69 -6.90 -23.85
CA ASP A 377 -20.94 -7.82 -24.70
C ASP A 377 -21.45 -9.27 -24.61
N GLY A 378 -22.37 -9.55 -23.67
CA GLY A 378 -22.83 -10.90 -23.37
C GLY A 378 -21.75 -11.78 -22.72
N GLU A 379 -22.02 -13.08 -22.64
CA GLU A 379 -21.19 -14.04 -21.89
C GLU A 379 -19.96 -14.53 -22.65
N GLN A 380 -20.05 -14.57 -23.99
CA GLN A 380 -19.04 -15.21 -24.83
C GLN A 380 -17.63 -14.64 -24.62
N PRO A 381 -17.43 -13.31 -24.49
CA PRO A 381 -16.11 -12.74 -24.19
C PRO A 381 -15.53 -13.17 -22.84
N VAL A 382 -16.36 -13.44 -21.81
CA VAL A 382 -15.89 -13.97 -20.53
C VAL A 382 -15.43 -15.42 -20.68
N ILE A 383 -16.22 -16.23 -21.39
CA ILE A 383 -15.90 -17.64 -21.67
C ILE A 383 -14.60 -17.76 -22.47
N ASP A 384 -14.36 -16.86 -23.42
CA ASP A 384 -13.16 -16.87 -24.27
C ASP A 384 -11.87 -16.49 -23.53
N LEU A 385 -11.94 -15.90 -22.33
CA LEU A 385 -10.78 -15.64 -21.47
C LEU A 385 -10.23 -16.90 -20.79
N VAL A 386 -11.02 -17.97 -20.73
CA VAL A 386 -10.69 -19.21 -20.02
C VAL A 386 -10.39 -20.31 -21.03
N LEU A 387 -9.24 -20.98 -20.89
CA LEU A 387 -8.81 -22.04 -21.80
C LEU A 387 -9.84 -23.19 -21.86
N ASN A 388 -10.30 -23.66 -20.71
CA ASN A 388 -11.39 -24.63 -20.59
C ASN A 388 -12.77 -23.93 -20.64
N ARG A 389 -13.27 -23.73 -21.87
CA ARG A 389 -14.56 -23.07 -22.13
C ARG A 389 -15.75 -23.76 -21.49
N ASP A 390 -15.72 -25.08 -21.31
CA ASP A 390 -16.85 -25.81 -20.71
C ASP A 390 -16.91 -25.58 -19.19
N GLN A 391 -15.76 -25.52 -18.53
CA GLN A 391 -15.68 -25.09 -17.13
C GLN A 391 -16.17 -23.65 -16.96
N ALA A 392 -15.79 -22.74 -17.87
CA ALA A 392 -16.28 -21.35 -17.83
C ALA A 392 -17.80 -21.24 -18.02
N LYS A 393 -18.39 -22.02 -18.94
CA LYS A 393 -19.85 -22.07 -19.11
C LYS A 393 -20.58 -22.61 -17.88
N GLN A 394 -20.03 -23.64 -17.23
CA GLN A 394 -20.58 -24.19 -16.00
C GLN A 394 -20.61 -23.13 -14.90
N TRP A 395 -19.48 -22.47 -14.67
CA TRP A 395 -19.40 -21.39 -13.68
C TRP A 395 -20.31 -20.20 -14.03
N MET A 396 -20.37 -19.79 -15.30
CA MET A 396 -21.25 -18.72 -15.76
C MET A 396 -22.74 -19.04 -15.52
N THR A 397 -23.14 -20.30 -15.64
CA THR A 397 -24.51 -20.74 -15.34
C THR A 397 -24.83 -20.53 -13.85
N LEU A 398 -23.95 -21.00 -12.97
CA LEU A 398 -24.12 -20.84 -11.52
C LEU A 398 -24.11 -19.35 -11.10
N TYR A 399 -23.22 -18.56 -11.69
CA TYR A 399 -23.15 -17.12 -11.46
C TYR A 399 -24.45 -16.41 -11.88
N GLN A 400 -25.03 -16.78 -13.03
CA GLN A 400 -26.29 -16.20 -13.49
C GLN A 400 -27.48 -16.59 -12.62
N GLU A 401 -27.58 -17.86 -12.23
CA GLU A 401 -28.61 -18.33 -11.29
C GLU A 401 -28.54 -17.55 -9.97
N ARG A 402 -27.33 -17.30 -9.48
CA ARG A 402 -27.11 -16.48 -8.29
C ARG A 402 -27.47 -15.01 -8.51
N CYS A 403 -27.17 -14.46 -9.69
CA CYS A 403 -27.57 -13.11 -10.05
C CYS A 403 -29.10 -12.96 -10.13
N ASP A 404 -29.80 -13.97 -10.65
CA ASP A 404 -31.26 -14.01 -10.77
C ASP A 404 -31.98 -14.14 -9.42
N SER A 405 -31.29 -14.57 -8.35
CA SER A 405 -31.82 -14.58 -6.99
C SER A 405 -31.80 -13.20 -6.31
N GLU A 406 -30.96 -12.26 -6.79
CA GLU A 406 -30.76 -10.95 -6.16
C GLU A 406 -32.02 -10.09 -6.14
N ARG A 407 -32.37 -9.58 -4.96
CA ARG A 407 -33.49 -8.66 -4.76
C ARG A 407 -33.06 -7.45 -3.93
N VAL A 408 -33.40 -6.26 -4.39
CA VAL A 408 -33.25 -5.01 -3.62
C VAL A 408 -34.63 -4.41 -3.40
N LYS A 409 -35.03 -4.26 -2.13
CA LYS A 409 -36.39 -3.81 -1.76
C LYS A 409 -37.51 -4.64 -2.40
N GLY A 410 -37.26 -5.94 -2.62
CA GLY A 410 -38.22 -6.88 -3.21
C GLY A 410 -38.20 -6.93 -4.75
N GLU A 411 -37.44 -6.07 -5.41
CA GLU A 411 -37.34 -6.04 -6.88
C GLU A 411 -36.07 -6.74 -7.40
N PRO A 412 -36.13 -7.46 -8.53
CA PRO A 412 -34.94 -8.03 -9.17
C PRO A 412 -33.91 -6.97 -9.56
N VAL A 413 -32.62 -7.28 -9.37
CA VAL A 413 -31.53 -6.41 -9.83
C VAL A 413 -31.29 -6.63 -11.32
N SER A 414 -31.43 -5.57 -12.12
CA SER A 414 -31.19 -5.67 -13.57
C SER A 414 -29.71 -5.91 -13.90
N ALA A 415 -29.44 -6.60 -15.00
CA ALA A 415 -28.08 -6.82 -15.49
C ALA A 415 -27.32 -5.50 -15.74
N PHE A 416 -28.02 -4.47 -16.24
CA PHE A 416 -27.45 -3.14 -16.45
C PHE A 416 -26.94 -2.52 -15.14
N LEU A 417 -27.78 -2.46 -14.10
CA LEU A 417 -27.40 -1.89 -12.80
C LEU A 417 -26.28 -2.70 -12.15
N ARG A 418 -26.34 -4.03 -12.26
CA ARG A 418 -25.29 -4.94 -11.77
C ARG A 418 -23.94 -4.62 -12.39
N CYS A 419 -23.88 -4.62 -13.72
CA CYS A 419 -22.65 -4.35 -14.47
C CYS A 419 -22.13 -2.93 -14.23
N GLU A 420 -23.01 -1.93 -14.10
CA GLU A 420 -22.62 -0.57 -13.72
C GLU A 420 -21.89 -0.54 -12.37
N LYS A 421 -22.42 -1.22 -11.35
CA LYS A 421 -21.77 -1.31 -10.03
C LYS A 421 -20.48 -2.10 -10.04
N MET A 422 -20.43 -3.21 -10.78
CA MET A 422 -19.20 -3.99 -10.93
C MET A 422 -18.09 -3.15 -11.57
N ARG A 423 -18.39 -2.33 -12.59
CA ARG A 423 -17.39 -1.45 -13.23
C ARG A 423 -16.82 -0.41 -12.27
N GLN A 424 -17.52 -0.04 -11.19
CA GLN A 424 -17.04 0.89 -10.16
C GLN A 424 -16.05 0.25 -9.17
N VAL A 425 -15.94 -1.09 -9.14
CA VAL A 425 -15.09 -1.84 -8.18
C VAL A 425 -14.15 -2.86 -8.83
N ASN A 426 -14.36 -3.18 -10.11
CA ASN A 426 -13.45 -3.99 -10.92
C ASN A 426 -12.59 -3.05 -11.77
N PRO A 427 -11.32 -2.85 -11.40
CA PRO A 427 -10.46 -1.93 -12.13
C PRO A 427 -10.23 -2.45 -13.55
N LYS A 428 -10.14 -1.54 -14.50
CA LYS A 428 -9.64 -1.82 -15.84
C LYS A 428 -8.11 -1.78 -15.88
N PHE A 429 -7.51 -0.91 -15.06
CA PHE A 429 -6.07 -0.68 -15.00
C PHE A 429 -5.53 -1.02 -13.60
N ILE A 430 -4.43 -1.76 -13.56
CA ILE A 430 -3.62 -2.02 -12.36
C ILE A 430 -2.16 -1.75 -12.70
N LEU A 431 -1.33 -1.53 -11.68
CA LEU A 431 0.10 -1.34 -11.88
C LEU A 431 0.79 -2.70 -12.07
N ARG A 432 0.68 -3.24 -13.29
CA ARG A 432 1.38 -4.47 -13.68
C ARG A 432 2.88 -4.25 -13.65
N ASN A 433 3.63 -5.29 -13.32
CA ASN A 433 5.08 -5.19 -13.17
C ASN A 433 5.78 -4.77 -14.48
N TYR A 434 5.32 -5.27 -15.63
CA TYR A 434 5.89 -4.89 -16.93
C TYR A 434 5.66 -3.41 -17.26
N LEU A 435 4.54 -2.82 -16.84
CA LEU A 435 4.25 -1.40 -17.05
C LEU A 435 5.17 -0.52 -16.20
N ALA A 436 5.38 -0.91 -14.95
CA ALA A 436 6.36 -0.25 -14.07
C ALA A 436 7.77 -0.36 -14.66
N GLN A 437 8.16 -1.54 -15.17
CA GLN A 437 9.46 -1.76 -15.78
C GLN A 437 9.66 -0.90 -17.04
N GLN A 438 8.66 -0.80 -17.93
CA GLN A 438 8.71 0.08 -19.09
C GLN A 438 8.87 1.56 -18.70
N ALA A 439 8.20 1.99 -17.64
CA ALA A 439 8.35 3.35 -17.13
C ALA A 439 9.75 3.61 -16.57
N ILE A 440 10.37 2.60 -15.93
CA ILE A 440 11.74 2.67 -15.43
C ILE A 440 12.73 2.79 -16.61
N GLU A 441 12.63 1.91 -17.60
CA GLU A 441 13.54 1.90 -18.77
C GLU A 441 13.49 3.19 -19.58
N GLN A 442 12.32 3.83 -19.68
CA GLN A 442 12.18 5.15 -20.31
C GLN A 442 12.76 6.26 -19.43
N ALA A 443 12.52 6.21 -18.12
CA ALA A 443 13.02 7.22 -17.18
C ALA A 443 14.55 7.23 -17.09
N GLU A 444 15.21 6.08 -17.26
CA GLU A 444 16.68 5.98 -17.38
C GLU A 444 17.24 6.71 -18.62
N GLN A 445 16.37 7.05 -19.58
CA GLN A 445 16.69 7.83 -20.79
C GLN A 445 16.14 9.26 -20.70
N ASP A 446 15.83 9.74 -19.49
CA ASP A 446 15.21 11.05 -19.22
C ASP A 446 13.82 11.26 -19.86
N ASP A 447 13.11 10.18 -20.20
CA ASP A 447 11.72 10.22 -20.66
C ASP A 447 10.77 9.76 -19.54
N TYR A 448 10.04 10.73 -18.98
CA TYR A 448 9.09 10.49 -17.89
C TYR A 448 7.63 10.37 -18.34
N SER A 449 7.37 10.37 -19.66
CA SER A 449 6.02 10.38 -20.22
C SER A 449 5.19 9.16 -19.83
N GLN A 450 5.79 7.97 -19.76
CA GLN A 450 5.11 6.76 -19.30
C GLN A 450 4.68 6.85 -17.83
N ILE A 451 5.47 7.49 -16.96
CA ILE A 451 5.13 7.70 -15.55
C ILE A 451 3.88 8.59 -15.47
N GLU A 452 3.84 9.69 -16.23
CA GLU A 452 2.68 10.59 -16.28
C GLU A 452 1.43 9.89 -16.82
N GLN A 453 1.57 9.08 -17.87
CA GLN A 453 0.49 8.31 -18.47
C GLN A 453 -0.08 7.29 -17.47
N LEU A 454 0.78 6.53 -16.78
CA LEU A 454 0.39 5.57 -15.76
C LEU A 454 -0.30 6.26 -14.58
N MET A 455 0.24 7.38 -14.10
CA MET A 455 -0.39 8.17 -13.03
C MET A 455 -1.80 8.63 -13.38
N SER A 456 -2.02 9.02 -14.64
CA SER A 456 -3.34 9.45 -15.12
C SER A 456 -4.38 8.32 -15.02
N VAL A 457 -4.05 7.12 -15.50
CA VAL A 457 -4.98 5.98 -15.48
C VAL A 457 -5.13 5.37 -14.08
N LEU A 458 -4.04 5.28 -13.31
CA LEU A 458 -4.03 4.69 -11.97
C LEU A 458 -4.74 5.57 -10.94
N ALA A 459 -4.85 6.88 -11.18
CA ALA A 459 -5.68 7.77 -10.35
C ALA A 459 -7.19 7.52 -10.51
N LYS A 460 -7.61 6.87 -11.61
CA LYS A 460 -9.01 6.50 -11.89
C LYS A 460 -9.06 5.12 -12.57
N PRO A 461 -8.68 4.04 -11.87
CA PRO A 461 -8.40 2.74 -12.48
C PRO A 461 -9.67 2.03 -12.96
N PHE A 462 -10.84 2.46 -12.51
CA PHE A 462 -12.16 1.92 -12.86
C PHE A 462 -12.77 2.54 -14.12
N ASP A 463 -12.33 3.76 -14.48
CA ASP A 463 -12.84 4.53 -15.60
C ASP A 463 -12.35 3.94 -16.93
N GLU A 464 -13.08 4.27 -18.01
CA GLU A 464 -12.59 4.04 -19.37
C GLU A 464 -11.56 5.11 -19.74
N HIS A 465 -10.48 4.70 -20.40
CA HIS A 465 -9.44 5.61 -20.92
C HIS A 465 -9.14 5.24 -22.38
N PRO A 466 -9.93 5.72 -23.36
CA PRO A 466 -9.86 5.24 -24.75
C PRO A 466 -8.50 5.39 -25.43
N ASN A 467 -7.69 6.37 -25.00
CA ASN A 467 -6.34 6.60 -25.54
C ASN A 467 -5.27 5.74 -24.84
N ASN A 468 -5.64 4.95 -23.83
CA ASN A 468 -4.73 4.18 -22.98
C ASN A 468 -5.12 2.70 -22.89
N GLU A 469 -5.91 2.18 -23.85
CA GLU A 469 -6.34 0.77 -23.88
C GLU A 469 -5.17 -0.23 -23.81
N ASP A 470 -4.01 0.16 -24.34
CA ASP A 470 -2.80 -0.65 -24.28
C ASP A 470 -2.34 -0.96 -22.85
N LEU A 471 -2.60 -0.08 -21.89
CA LEU A 471 -2.24 -0.27 -20.48
C LEU A 471 -3.15 -1.29 -19.76
N ALA A 472 -4.26 -1.72 -20.40
CA ALA A 472 -5.14 -2.78 -19.89
C ALA A 472 -4.81 -4.16 -20.48
N LYS A 473 -3.80 -4.26 -21.35
CA LYS A 473 -3.38 -5.52 -21.98
C LYS A 473 -2.65 -6.44 -20.99
N LEU A 474 -2.70 -7.73 -21.31
CA LEU A 474 -1.91 -8.76 -20.65
C LEU A 474 -0.42 -8.42 -20.73
N PRO A 475 0.40 -8.88 -19.76
CA PRO A 475 1.84 -8.79 -19.89
C PRO A 475 2.32 -9.49 -21.16
N PRO A 476 3.31 -8.91 -21.87
CA PRO A 476 4.06 -9.65 -22.88
C PRO A 476 4.82 -10.82 -22.22
N GLU A 477 5.28 -11.80 -23.01
CA GLU A 477 5.93 -13.01 -22.48
C GLU A 477 7.13 -12.72 -21.55
N TRP A 478 7.94 -11.71 -21.86
CA TRP A 478 9.05 -11.30 -20.99
C TRP A 478 8.55 -10.67 -19.67
N GLY A 479 7.39 -10.03 -19.69
CA GLY A 479 6.80 -9.35 -18.53
C GLY A 479 6.23 -10.31 -17.49
N LYS A 480 5.81 -11.50 -17.90
CA LYS A 480 5.23 -12.54 -17.02
C LYS A 480 6.22 -13.11 -16.00
N HIS A 481 7.51 -13.03 -16.29
CA HIS A 481 8.58 -13.64 -15.49
C HIS A 481 9.52 -12.61 -14.87
N LEU A 482 9.07 -11.36 -14.73
CA LEU A 482 9.88 -10.31 -14.11
C LEU A 482 10.10 -10.60 -12.62
N GLU A 483 11.36 -10.81 -12.26
CA GLU A 483 11.80 -10.86 -10.86
C GLU A 483 12.02 -9.44 -10.35
N ILE A 484 11.48 -9.13 -9.17
CA ILE A 484 11.62 -7.81 -8.56
C ILE A 484 12.39 -7.94 -7.25
N SER A 485 13.42 -7.12 -7.11
CA SER A 485 14.25 -7.03 -5.91
C SER A 485 13.97 -5.82 -5.04
N CYS A 486 14.17 -6.00 -3.74
CA CYS A 486 14.45 -4.88 -2.86
C CYS A 486 15.76 -4.23 -3.32
N SER A 487 15.73 -2.95 -3.71
CA SER A 487 16.94 -2.16 -4.06
C SER A 487 17.80 -1.77 -2.85
N SER A 488 17.66 -2.47 -1.72
CA SER A 488 18.29 -2.14 -0.44
C SER A 488 19.69 -2.71 -0.31
#